data_AF-A0A9D7DVL9-F1
#
_entry.id   AF-A0A9D7DVL9-F1
#
_cell.length_a   1.000
_cell.length_b   1.000
_cell.length_c   1.000
_cell.angle_alpha   90.00
_cell.angle_beta   90.00
_cell.angle_gamma   90.00
#
_symmetry.space_group_name_H-M   'P 1'
#
loop_
_entity.id
_entity.type
_entity.pdbx_description
1 polymer ?
#
loop_
_entity_poly.entity_id
_entity_poly.type
_entity_poly.pdbx_seq_one_letter_code
_entity_poly.pdbx_strand_id
1 'polypeptide(L)'
;MIEKLLAHLKAEGYSPRIQRWYPARVRQLLDYCNRNSLSIETVRSGHVTRFLRQQYRRTRKRYSQLPPFQKWRHRYTGAVNMMLRLVRGAWPVSDPPRTALEVLHHDIVQDYDMWLRDLRGLHALTRAKRTKHALGFLTSLGPRADQLGLAELSVRDLDVPEAML
;
A
#
# COMPACT_ATOMS: atom_id res chain seq x y z
N MET A 1 8.78 20.06 5.23
CA MET A 1 8.02 18.78 5.18
C MET A 1 7.03 18.61 6.34
N ILE A 2 7.49 18.60 7.60
CA ILE A 2 6.59 18.48 8.78
C ILE A 2 5.61 19.65 8.85
N GLU A 3 6.03 20.86 8.52
CA GLU A 3 5.16 22.04 8.45
C GLU A 3 4.06 21.89 7.40
N LYS A 4 4.37 21.36 6.21
CA LYS A 4 3.39 21.06 5.16
C LYS A 4 2.32 20.08 5.66
N LEU A 5 2.72 19.05 6.41
CA LEU A 5 1.79 18.12 7.04
C LEU A 5 0.93 18.83 8.11
N LEU A 6 1.54 19.64 8.98
CA LEU A 6 0.81 20.37 10.02
C LEU A 6 -0.21 21.35 9.43
N ALA A 7 0.16 22.09 8.39
CA ALA A 7 -0.72 22.99 7.68
C ALA A 7 -1.91 22.24 7.06
N HIS A 8 -1.64 21.12 6.37
CA HIS A 8 -2.69 20.27 5.82
C HIS A 8 -3.63 19.71 6.90
N LEU A 9 -3.08 19.20 8.00
CA LEU A 9 -3.90 18.65 9.10
C LEU A 9 -4.83 19.71 9.72
N LYS A 10 -4.37 20.96 9.81
CA LYS A 10 -5.19 22.08 10.29
C LYS A 10 -6.27 22.47 9.29
N ALA A 11 -5.91 22.60 8.01
CA ALA A 11 -6.83 22.99 6.95
C ALA A 11 -7.99 21.99 6.79
N GLU A 12 -7.70 20.69 6.91
CA GLU A 12 -8.69 19.61 6.81
C GLU A 12 -9.43 19.34 8.14
N GLY A 13 -9.23 20.15 9.18
CA GLY A 13 -9.95 20.03 10.45
C GLY A 13 -9.64 18.75 11.25
N TYR A 14 -8.45 18.15 11.09
CA TYR A 14 -8.08 16.98 11.88
C TYR A 14 -7.98 17.31 13.37
N SER A 15 -8.36 16.36 14.22
CA SER A 15 -8.35 16.56 15.67
C SER A 15 -6.96 16.91 16.24
N PRO A 16 -6.89 17.66 17.37
CA PRO A 16 -5.62 18.02 18.00
C PRO A 16 -4.73 16.82 18.32
N ARG A 17 -5.35 15.67 18.65
CA ARG A 17 -4.64 14.40 18.87
C ARG A 17 -3.89 13.96 17.61
N ILE A 18 -4.54 14.00 16.45
CA ILE A 18 -3.91 13.65 15.17
C ILE A 18 -2.82 14.65 14.81
N GLN A 19 -3.08 15.95 14.98
CA GLN A 19 -2.09 17.01 14.78
C GLN A 19 -0.83 16.83 15.62
N ARG A 20 -0.93 16.25 16.82
CA ARG A 20 0.23 15.91 17.67
C ARG A 20 0.91 14.61 17.25
N TRP A 21 0.16 13.57 16.92
CA TRP A 21 0.69 12.22 16.69
C TRP A 21 1.30 12.01 15.31
N TYR A 22 0.70 12.60 14.28
CA TYR A 22 1.13 12.40 12.89
C TYR A 22 2.55 12.93 12.63
N PRO A 23 2.91 14.17 13.05
CA PRO A 23 4.27 14.68 12.89
C PRO A 23 5.34 13.79 13.53
N ALA A 24 5.10 13.22 14.71
CA ALA A 24 6.05 12.34 15.38
C ALA A 24 6.35 11.08 14.56
N ARG A 25 5.33 10.47 13.96
CA ARG A 25 5.49 9.30 13.09
C ARG A 25 6.18 9.64 11.77
N VAL A 26 5.87 10.81 11.22
CA VAL A 26 6.53 11.27 9.98
C VAL A 26 8.00 11.60 10.23
N ARG A 27 8.38 12.17 11.38
CA ARG A 27 9.80 12.32 11.75
C ARG A 27 10.50 10.97 11.78
N GLN A 28 9.90 9.95 12.39
CA GLN A 28 10.46 8.60 12.41
C GLN A 28 10.66 8.00 11.00
N LEU A 29 9.77 8.32 10.05
CA LEU A 29 9.92 7.95 8.65
C LEU A 29 11.08 8.71 7.99
N LEU A 30 11.17 10.03 8.19
CA LEU A 30 12.27 10.85 7.65
C LEU A 30 13.63 10.39 8.20
N ASP A 31 13.72 10.07 9.49
CA ASP A 31 14.92 9.50 10.09
C ASP A 31 15.26 8.13 9.51
N TYR A 32 14.25 7.34 9.12
CA TYR A 32 14.46 6.09 8.41
C TYR A 32 15.00 6.34 7.00
N CYS A 33 14.41 7.29 6.26
CA CYS A 33 14.88 7.68 4.92
C CYS A 33 16.34 8.13 4.95
N ASN A 34 16.67 9.07 5.84
CA ASN A 34 18.04 9.58 6.01
C ASN A 34 19.05 8.47 6.31
N ARG A 35 18.71 7.55 7.22
CA ARG A 35 19.61 6.43 7.60
C ARG A 35 19.79 5.37 6.51
N ASN A 36 18.92 5.34 5.51
CA ASN A 36 19.02 4.39 4.40
C ASN A 36 19.39 5.09 3.08
N SER A 37 19.82 6.36 3.14
CA SER A 37 20.12 7.20 1.96
C SER A 37 18.96 7.23 0.94
N LEU A 38 17.73 7.23 1.44
CA LEU A 38 16.52 7.32 0.63
C LEU A 38 16.00 8.75 0.64
N SER A 39 15.62 9.27 -0.52
CA SER A 39 14.78 10.46 -0.61
C SER A 39 13.32 10.05 -0.31
N ILE A 40 12.56 10.96 0.31
CA ILE A 40 11.15 10.69 0.64
C ILE A 40 10.30 10.51 -0.64
N GLU A 41 10.70 11.17 -1.73
CA GLU A 41 10.09 11.11 -3.05
C GLU A 41 10.27 9.72 -3.70
N THR A 42 11.39 9.04 -3.39
CA THR A 42 11.71 7.71 -3.93
C THR A 42 11.24 6.55 -3.05
N VAL A 43 10.57 6.83 -1.93
CA VAL A 43 10.00 5.80 -1.05
C VAL A 43 8.98 4.96 -1.79
N ARG A 44 9.14 3.64 -1.72
CA ARG A 44 8.30 2.61 -2.32
C ARG A 44 7.58 1.79 -1.24
N SER A 45 6.58 1.01 -1.64
CA SER A 45 5.76 0.19 -0.73
C SER A 45 6.62 -0.79 0.08
N GLY A 46 7.68 -1.34 -0.53
CA GLY A 46 8.69 -2.16 0.14
C GLY A 46 9.44 -1.42 1.24
N HIS A 47 9.87 -0.17 1.00
CA HIS A 47 10.56 0.66 1.99
C HIS A 47 9.65 0.96 3.19
N VAL A 48 8.39 1.31 2.96
CA VAL A 48 7.40 1.54 4.02
C VAL A 48 7.17 0.27 4.83
N THR A 49 7.07 -0.89 4.18
CA THR A 49 6.91 -2.17 4.88
C THR A 49 8.11 -2.50 5.76
N ARG A 50 9.34 -2.30 5.27
CA ARG A 50 10.57 -2.51 6.05
C ARG A 50 10.66 -1.56 7.24
N PHE A 51 10.34 -0.28 7.03
CA PHE A 51 10.22 0.72 8.09
C PHE A 51 9.24 0.29 9.18
N LEU A 52 8.01 -0.09 8.81
CA LEU A 52 6.99 -0.52 9.77
C LEU A 52 7.40 -1.77 10.56
N ARG A 53 8.03 -2.76 9.90
CA ARG A 53 8.58 -3.94 10.59
C ARG A 53 9.68 -3.56 11.58
N GLN A 54 10.51 -2.57 11.26
CA GLN A 54 11.54 -2.07 12.19
C GLN A 54 10.90 -1.38 13.41
N GLN A 55 9.89 -0.53 13.18
CA GLN A 55 9.17 0.15 14.27
C GLN A 55 8.44 -0.86 15.15
N TYR A 56 7.75 -1.84 14.57
CA TYR A 56 7.09 -2.91 15.30
C TYR A 56 8.05 -3.68 16.21
N ARG A 57 9.21 -4.07 15.69
CA ARG A 57 10.27 -4.75 16.49
C ARG A 57 10.76 -3.89 17.65
N ARG A 58 10.95 -2.59 17.44
CA ARG A 58 11.35 -1.65 18.50
C ARG A 58 10.27 -1.50 19.56
N THR A 59 9.02 -1.34 19.16
CA THR A 59 7.89 -1.25 20.09
C THR A 59 7.74 -2.55 20.89
N ARG A 60 7.91 -3.72 20.25
CA ARG A 60 7.81 -5.03 20.91
C ARG A 60 8.89 -5.25 21.97
N LYS A 61 10.10 -4.69 21.76
CA LYS A 61 11.14 -4.72 22.79
C LYS A 61 10.78 -3.88 24.03
N ARG A 62 9.96 -2.85 23.87
CA ARG A 62 9.55 -1.93 24.94
C ARG A 62 8.25 -2.34 25.62
N TYR A 63 7.38 -3.06 24.92
CA TYR A 63 6.07 -3.47 25.40
C TYR A 63 5.86 -4.95 25.14
N SER A 64 5.55 -5.71 26.19
CA SER A 64 5.37 -7.16 26.16
C SER A 64 4.12 -7.59 25.38
N GLN A 65 3.09 -6.76 25.32
CA GLN A 65 1.86 -7.03 24.55
C GLN A 65 1.70 -6.04 23.40
N LEU A 66 1.78 -6.56 22.17
CA LEU A 66 1.40 -5.86 20.95
C LEU A 66 0.45 -6.72 20.13
N PRO A 67 -0.54 -6.12 19.46
CA PRO A 67 -1.38 -6.86 18.53
C PRO A 67 -0.52 -7.36 17.35
N PRO A 68 -0.99 -8.40 16.62
CA PRO A 68 -0.31 -8.91 15.43
C PRO A 68 0.06 -7.79 14.46
N PHE A 69 1.18 -7.98 13.74
CA PHE A 69 1.77 -6.93 12.90
C PHE A 69 0.75 -6.27 11.95
N GLN A 70 -0.17 -7.02 11.35
CA GLN A 70 -1.16 -6.45 10.43
C GLN A 70 -2.11 -5.45 11.12
N LYS A 71 -2.64 -5.81 12.30
CA LYS A 71 -3.50 -4.93 13.11
C LYS A 71 -2.73 -3.73 13.63
N TRP A 72 -1.48 -3.94 14.06
CA TRP A 72 -0.60 -2.85 14.51
C TRP A 72 -0.25 -1.88 13.38
N ARG A 73 0.13 -2.42 12.22
CA ARG A 73 0.53 -1.69 11.02
C ARG A 73 -0.53 -0.71 10.62
N HIS A 74 -1.78 -1.15 10.48
CA HIS A 74 -2.89 -0.31 10.01
C HIS A 74 -2.98 1.00 10.81
N ARG A 75 -2.90 0.92 12.15
CA ARG A 75 -2.93 2.07 13.06
C ARG A 75 -1.76 3.03 12.85
N TYR A 76 -0.61 2.53 12.39
CA TYR A 76 0.61 3.30 12.21
C TYR A 76 0.69 3.95 10.81
N THR A 77 0.15 3.29 9.78
CA THR A 77 0.30 3.69 8.37
C THR A 77 -0.35 5.02 7.99
N GLY A 78 -1.40 5.47 8.70
CA GLY A 78 -2.17 6.66 8.30
C GLY A 78 -1.31 7.91 8.08
N ALA A 79 -0.44 8.24 9.04
CA ALA A 79 0.47 9.39 8.96
C ALA A 79 1.50 9.26 7.83
N VAL A 80 2.04 8.05 7.65
CA VAL A 80 3.01 7.73 6.59
C VAL A 80 2.37 7.90 5.22
N ASN A 81 1.21 7.29 5.01
CA ASN A 81 0.48 7.36 3.75
C ASN A 81 0.07 8.80 3.42
N MET A 82 -0.40 9.57 4.41
CA MET A 82 -0.75 10.97 4.22
C MET A 82 0.46 11.80 3.80
N MET A 83 1.60 11.65 4.48
CA MET A 83 2.82 12.36 4.10
C MET A 83 3.24 12.03 2.67
N LEU A 84 3.19 10.74 2.31
CA LEU A 84 3.55 10.30 0.96
C LEU A 84 2.58 10.82 -0.11
N ARG A 85 1.28 10.94 0.20
CA ARG A 85 0.32 11.66 -0.68
C ARG A 85 0.68 13.13 -0.84
N LEU A 86 1.03 13.82 0.24
CA LEU A 86 1.40 15.25 0.18
C LEU A 86 2.68 15.53 -0.61
N VAL A 87 3.59 14.56 -0.67
CA VAL A 87 4.85 14.68 -1.42
C VAL A 87 4.69 14.22 -2.86
N ARG A 88 4.02 13.08 -3.09
CA ARG A 88 3.97 12.40 -4.39
C ARG A 88 2.66 12.59 -5.15
N GLY A 89 1.69 13.32 -4.58
CA GLY A 89 0.33 13.48 -5.12
C GLY A 89 -0.56 12.25 -4.89
N ALA A 90 -0.07 11.06 -5.24
CA ALA A 90 -0.78 9.79 -5.05
C ALA A 90 0.04 8.81 -4.21
N TRP A 91 -0.65 8.03 -3.37
CA TRP A 91 -0.02 6.95 -2.59
C TRP A 91 -1.08 5.90 -2.15
N PRO A 92 -0.78 4.59 -2.19
CA PRO A 92 0.48 3.98 -2.62
C PRO A 92 0.71 4.14 -4.12
N VAL A 93 1.96 4.44 -4.49
CA VAL A 93 2.37 4.33 -5.89
C VAL A 93 2.67 2.87 -6.14
N SER A 94 2.00 2.27 -7.12
CA SER A 94 2.31 0.91 -7.57
C SER A 94 3.78 0.86 -7.95
N ASP A 95 4.49 -0.15 -7.45
CA ASP A 95 5.86 -0.35 -7.89
C ASP A 95 5.83 -0.72 -9.38
N PRO A 96 6.75 -0.17 -10.21
CA PRO A 96 6.79 -0.56 -11.61
C PRO A 96 7.10 -2.06 -11.71
N PRO A 97 6.47 -2.77 -12.67
CA PRO A 97 6.75 -4.18 -12.88
C PRO A 97 8.24 -4.37 -13.23
N ARG A 98 8.85 -5.40 -12.65
CA ARG A 98 10.27 -5.76 -12.76
C ARG A 98 10.48 -7.03 -13.56
N THR A 99 9.44 -7.82 -13.75
CA THR A 99 9.47 -9.09 -14.47
C THR A 99 8.44 -9.08 -15.58
N ALA A 100 8.63 -9.90 -16.62
CA ALA A 100 7.64 -10.06 -17.70
C ALA A 100 6.28 -10.53 -17.16
N LEU A 101 6.29 -11.35 -16.10
CA LEU A 101 5.09 -11.80 -15.42
C LEU A 101 4.34 -10.65 -14.74
N GLU A 102 5.06 -9.76 -14.05
CA GLU A 102 4.46 -8.57 -13.45
C GLU A 102 3.93 -7.60 -14.52
N VAL A 103 4.60 -7.48 -15.67
CA VAL A 103 4.08 -6.71 -16.82
C VAL A 103 2.76 -7.28 -17.29
N LEU A 104 2.69 -8.60 -17.53
CA LEU A 104 1.47 -9.28 -17.93
C LEU A 104 0.32 -9.05 -16.93
N HIS A 105 0.59 -9.13 -15.62
CA HIS A 105 -0.43 -8.88 -14.59
C HIS A 105 -0.97 -7.45 -14.65
N HIS A 106 -0.09 -6.48 -14.89
CA HIS A 106 -0.48 -5.09 -15.03
C HIS A 106 -1.34 -4.86 -16.27
N ASP A 107 -1.00 -5.46 -17.41
CA ASP A 107 -1.76 -5.36 -18.66
C ASP A 107 -3.17 -5.96 -18.49
N ILE A 108 -3.28 -7.16 -17.90
CA ILE A 108 -4.58 -7.79 -17.60
C ILE A 108 -5.44 -6.90 -16.71
N VAL A 109 -4.85 -6.31 -15.67
CA VAL A 109 -5.58 -5.43 -14.73
C VAL A 109 -6.01 -4.12 -15.40
N GLN A 110 -5.22 -3.61 -16.35
CA GLN A 110 -5.56 -2.43 -17.13
C GLN A 110 -6.73 -2.72 -18.08
N ASP A 111 -6.71 -3.84 -18.79
CA ASP A 111 -7.80 -4.28 -19.65
C ASP A 111 -9.09 -4.51 -18.85
N TYR A 112 -8.96 -5.11 -17.66
CA TYR A 112 -10.07 -5.26 -16.72
C TYR A 112 -10.62 -3.91 -16.23
N ASP A 113 -9.77 -2.91 -15.96
CA ASP A 113 -10.20 -1.56 -15.58
C ASP A 113 -11.00 -0.88 -16.69
N MET A 114 -10.52 -1.01 -17.94
CA MET A 114 -11.21 -0.50 -19.13
C MET A 114 -12.56 -1.18 -19.30
N TRP A 115 -12.63 -2.51 -19.18
CA TRP A 115 -13.89 -3.24 -19.22
C TRP A 115 -14.89 -2.80 -18.13
N LEU A 116 -14.41 -2.60 -16.89
CA LEU A 116 -15.25 -2.08 -15.81
C LEU A 116 -15.74 -0.64 -16.04
N ARG A 117 -14.95 0.17 -16.75
CA ARG A 117 -15.34 1.54 -17.12
C ARG A 117 -16.37 1.50 -18.25
N ASP A 118 -16.06 0.82 -19.34
CA ASP A 118 -16.76 0.97 -20.60
C ASP A 118 -18.03 0.11 -20.66
N LEU A 119 -17.97 -1.12 -20.15
CA LEU A 119 -19.14 -2.01 -20.16
C LEU A 119 -20.03 -1.83 -18.93
N ARG A 120 -19.43 -1.58 -17.77
CA ARG A 120 -20.15 -1.51 -16.49
C ARG A 120 -20.40 -0.09 -15.99
N GLY A 121 -19.80 0.93 -16.61
CA GLY A 121 -19.98 2.33 -16.20
C GLY A 121 -19.53 2.61 -14.76
N LEU A 122 -18.62 1.80 -14.19
CA LEU A 122 -18.35 1.89 -12.76
C LEU A 122 -17.56 3.15 -12.39
N HIS A 123 -17.96 3.76 -11.27
CA HIS A 123 -17.26 4.90 -10.69
C HIS A 123 -15.79 4.57 -10.39
N ALA A 124 -14.91 5.57 -10.59
CA ALA A 124 -13.45 5.41 -10.50
C ALA A 124 -12.97 4.78 -9.18
N LEU A 125 -13.59 5.13 -8.05
CA LEU A 125 -13.25 4.54 -6.74
C LEU A 125 -13.56 3.04 -6.65
N THR A 126 -14.68 2.61 -7.23
CA THR A 126 -15.08 1.19 -7.26
C THR A 126 -14.12 0.41 -8.14
N ARG A 127 -13.77 0.96 -9.30
CA ARG A 127 -12.81 0.36 -10.22
C ARG A 127 -11.44 0.21 -9.57
N ALA A 128 -10.90 1.28 -8.97
CA ALA A 128 -9.63 1.26 -8.25
C ALA A 128 -9.58 0.21 -7.13
N LYS A 129 -10.69 -0.01 -6.41
CA LYS A 129 -10.78 -1.09 -5.43
C LYS A 129 -10.69 -2.45 -6.11
N ARG A 130 -11.49 -2.71 -7.15
CA ARG A 130 -11.55 -4.00 -7.85
C ARG A 130 -10.23 -4.35 -8.55
N THR A 131 -9.60 -3.40 -9.23
CA THR A 131 -8.30 -3.60 -9.90
C THR A 131 -7.20 -3.92 -8.91
N LYS A 132 -7.22 -3.30 -7.72
CA LYS A 132 -6.32 -3.65 -6.63
C LYS A 132 -6.52 -5.09 -6.14
N HIS A 133 -7.76 -5.55 -5.98
CA HIS A 133 -8.03 -6.94 -5.60
C HIS A 133 -7.58 -7.91 -6.70
N ALA A 134 -7.86 -7.60 -7.97
CA ALA A 134 -7.45 -8.41 -9.11
C ALA A 134 -5.92 -8.56 -9.19
N LEU A 135 -5.17 -7.46 -9.05
CA LEU A 135 -3.71 -7.51 -9.01
C LEU A 135 -3.19 -8.33 -7.82
N GLY A 136 -3.83 -8.19 -6.65
CA GLY A 136 -3.49 -8.99 -5.46
C GLY A 136 -3.70 -10.48 -5.68
N PHE A 137 -4.80 -10.86 -6.33
CA PHE A 137 -5.09 -12.23 -6.71
C PHE A 137 -4.05 -12.79 -7.69
N LEU A 138 -3.75 -12.08 -8.79
CA LEU A 138 -2.72 -12.49 -9.76
C LEU A 138 -1.35 -12.66 -9.10
N THR A 139 -0.98 -11.73 -8.22
CA THR A 139 0.27 -11.81 -7.46
C THR A 139 0.30 -13.06 -6.57
N SER A 140 -0.83 -13.45 -5.97
CA SER A 140 -0.92 -14.60 -5.07
C SER A 140 -0.81 -15.95 -5.75
N LEU A 141 -1.20 -16.03 -7.02
CA LEU A 141 -1.00 -17.23 -7.84
C LEU A 141 0.48 -17.46 -8.18
N GLY A 142 1.31 -16.42 -8.03
CA GLY A 142 2.75 -16.50 -8.25
C GLY A 142 3.08 -16.95 -9.68
N PRO A 143 3.99 -17.92 -9.88
CA PRO A 143 4.34 -18.40 -11.22
C PRO A 143 3.18 -18.98 -12.03
N ARG A 144 2.09 -19.44 -11.38
CA ARG A 144 0.90 -19.99 -12.06
C ARG A 144 0.06 -18.93 -12.78
N ALA A 145 0.32 -17.64 -12.54
CA ALA A 145 -0.39 -16.57 -13.22
C ALA A 145 0.32 -16.11 -14.51
N ASP A 146 0.98 -17.03 -15.21
CA ASP A 146 1.39 -16.81 -16.60
C ASP A 146 0.23 -17.13 -17.57
N GLN A 147 0.39 -16.87 -18.86
CA GLN A 147 -0.70 -17.05 -19.82
C GLN A 147 -1.29 -18.47 -19.81
N LEU A 148 -0.45 -19.49 -19.67
CA LEU A 148 -0.89 -20.88 -19.70
C LEU A 148 -1.58 -21.28 -18.39
N GLY A 149 -0.99 -20.94 -17.25
CA GLY A 149 -1.57 -21.24 -15.95
C GLY A 149 -2.87 -20.48 -15.68
N LEU A 150 -3.04 -19.28 -16.24
CA LEU A 150 -4.33 -18.56 -16.21
C LEU A 150 -5.40 -19.25 -17.07
N ALA A 151 -5.03 -19.86 -18.20
CA ALA A 151 -5.97 -20.61 -19.04
C ALA A 151 -6.46 -21.90 -18.36
N GLU A 152 -5.65 -22.46 -17.46
CA GLU A 152 -5.96 -23.66 -16.69
C GLU A 152 -6.62 -23.37 -15.34
N LEU A 153 -6.86 -22.10 -14.99
CA LEU A 153 -7.51 -21.73 -13.73
C LEU A 153 -8.92 -22.35 -13.65
N SER A 154 -9.17 -23.03 -12.54
CA SER A 154 -10.49 -23.59 -12.23
C SER A 154 -11.23 -22.74 -11.20
N VAL A 155 -12.54 -22.99 -11.04
CA VAL A 155 -13.36 -22.34 -10.00
C VAL A 155 -12.76 -22.57 -8.60
N ARG A 156 -12.13 -23.72 -8.36
CA ARG A 156 -11.49 -24.03 -7.06
C ARG A 156 -10.31 -23.13 -6.74
N ASP A 157 -9.61 -22.65 -7.76
CA ASP A 157 -8.49 -21.71 -7.59
C ASP A 157 -8.99 -20.28 -7.29
N LEU A 158 -10.25 -19.98 -7.59
CA LEU A 158 -10.89 -18.69 -7.30
C LEU A 158 -11.49 -18.63 -5.88
N ASP A 159 -11.87 -19.78 -5.32
CA ASP A 159 -12.50 -19.90 -4.00
C ASP A 159 -11.52 -19.98 -2.81
N VAL A 160 -10.25 -19.61 -3.01
CA VAL A 160 -9.27 -19.62 -1.92
C VAL A 160 -9.66 -18.53 -0.90
N PRO A 161 -9.90 -18.87 0.38
CA PRO A 161 -10.40 -17.93 1.37
C PRO A 161 -9.43 -16.75 1.56
N GLU A 162 -10.00 -15.54 1.58
CA GLU A 162 -9.35 -14.22 1.70
C GLU A 162 -8.38 -14.09 2.90
N ALA A 163 -8.37 -15.07 3.81
CA ALA A 163 -7.52 -15.14 5.01
C ALA A 163 -6.10 -15.70 4.76
N MET A 164 -5.77 -16.16 3.55
CA MET A 164 -4.42 -16.60 3.17
C MET A 164 -3.66 -15.62 2.25
N LEU A 165 -4.13 -14.36 2.15
CA LEU A 165 -3.48 -13.24 1.44
C LEU A 165 -3.11 -12.09 2.40
#